data_AF-S4PDQ7-F1
#
_entry.id   AF-S4PDQ7-F1
#
_cell.length_a   1.000
_cell.length_b   1.000
_cell.length_c   1.000
_cell.angle_alpha   90.00
_cell.angle_beta   90.00
_cell.angle_gamma   90.00
#
_symmetry.space_group_name_H-M   'P 1'
#
loop_
_entity.id
_entity.type
_entity.pdbx_description
1 polymer ?
#
loop_
_entity_poly.entity_id
_entity_poly.type
_entity_poly.pdbx_seq_one_letter_code
_entity_poly.pdbx_strand_id
1 'polypeptide(L)' 'VLRIGKPLPKSWQRRLFSSSSAPPPIQGVPYTKLSVGVPKEIWQDERRVAVVPAVVSKLVKKGFSVNIEENAGVLANFPN' A
#
# COMPACT_ATOMS: atom_id res chain seq x y z
N VAL A 1 -25.67 57.64 -12.77
CA VAL A 1 -26.16 56.49 -11.99
C VAL A 1 -26.19 55.26 -12.89
N LEU A 2 -25.09 54.48 -12.91
CA LEU A 2 -24.96 53.24 -13.69
C LEU A 2 -25.41 52.07 -12.80
N ARG A 3 -26.51 51.39 -13.17
CA ARG A 3 -27.05 50.25 -12.43
C ARG A 3 -26.31 48.97 -12.81
N ILE A 4 -25.46 48.53 -11.89
CA ILE A 4 -24.81 47.22 -11.86
C ILE A 4 -25.85 46.13 -11.56
N GLY A 5 -25.80 45.01 -12.29
CA GLY A 5 -26.33 43.72 -11.85
C GLY A 5 -27.76 43.38 -12.26
N LYS A 6 -27.95 42.83 -13.46
CA LYS A 6 -29.06 41.89 -13.70
C LYS A 6 -28.47 40.47 -13.65
N PRO A 7 -28.92 39.58 -12.74
CA PRO A 7 -28.44 38.20 -12.71
C PRO A 7 -28.87 37.46 -13.97
N LEU A 8 -28.00 36.60 -14.47
CA LEU A 8 -28.22 35.81 -15.69
C LEU A 8 -29.48 34.92 -15.55
N PRO A 9 -30.22 34.65 -16.65
CA PRO A 9 -31.45 33.87 -16.60
C PRO A 9 -31.21 32.44 -16.10
N LYS A 10 -32.14 31.91 -15.29
CA LYS A 10 -32.06 30.57 -14.67
C LYS A 10 -31.82 29.42 -15.67
N SER A 11 -32.20 29.58 -16.93
CA SER A 11 -31.94 28.62 -18.01
C SER A 11 -30.45 28.52 -18.39
N TRP A 12 -29.67 29.58 -18.12
CA TRP A 12 -28.22 29.66 -18.37
C TRP A 12 -27.38 29.27 -17.14
N GLN A 13 -28.01 29.07 -15.98
CA GLN A 13 -27.33 28.63 -14.76
C GLN A 13 -27.07 27.12 -14.71
N ARG A 14 -27.63 26.33 -15.64
CA ARG A 14 -27.73 24.86 -15.49
C ARG A 14 -26.56 24.05 -16.05
N ARG A 15 -25.45 24.68 -16.44
CA ARG A 15 -24.36 23.96 -17.14
C ARG A 15 -22.95 24.42 -16.75
N LEU A 16 -22.71 24.74 -15.47
CA LEU A 16 -21.38 25.21 -15.06
C LEU A 16 -20.67 24.44 -13.95
N PHE A 17 -21.24 23.40 -13.33
CA PHE A 17 -20.48 22.65 -12.32
C PHE A 17 -20.86 21.17 -12.30
N SER A 18 -20.06 20.36 -13.00
CA SER A 18 -19.90 18.95 -12.65
C SER A 18 -18.46 18.55 -12.90
N SER A 19 -17.58 18.97 -12.00
CA SER A 19 -16.22 18.44 -11.88
C SER A 19 -16.11 17.72 -10.53
N SER A 20 -16.69 16.53 -10.44
CA SER A 20 -16.32 15.61 -9.36
C SER A 20 -15.58 14.43 -9.98
N SER A 21 -14.36 14.70 -10.45
CA SER A 21 -13.40 13.68 -10.91
C SER A 21 -12.63 13.10 -9.73
N ALA A 22 -13.31 12.76 -8.63
CA ALA A 22 -12.66 12.03 -7.55
C ALA A 22 -12.47 10.58 -8.03
N PRO A 23 -11.24 10.04 -8.05
CA PRO A 23 -11.04 8.64 -8.36
C PRO A 23 -11.82 7.80 -7.32
N PRO A 24 -12.41 6.66 -7.75
CA PRO A 24 -13.13 5.80 -6.82
C PRO A 24 -12.20 5.36 -5.67
N PRO A 25 -12.72 5.21 -4.44
CA PRO A 25 -11.91 4.73 -3.34
C PRO A 25 -11.36 3.34 -3.67
N ILE A 26 -10.04 3.23 -3.73
CA ILE A 26 -9.35 1.96 -4.01
C ILE A 26 -9.57 1.08 -2.79
N GLN A 27 -10.43 0.07 -2.92
CA GLN A 27 -10.69 -0.90 -1.86
C GLN A 27 -9.43 -1.77 -1.68
N GLY A 28 -8.75 -1.61 -0.55
CA GLY A 28 -7.55 -2.40 -0.23
C GLY A 28 -7.90 -3.85 0.12
N VAL A 29 -7.00 -4.77 -0.22
CA VAL A 29 -7.09 -6.17 0.25
C VAL A 29 -6.64 -6.22 1.72
N PRO A 30 -7.39 -6.89 2.61
CA PRO A 30 -6.98 -7.03 4.01
C PRO A 30 -5.69 -7.85 4.13
N TYR A 31 -4.80 -7.44 5.04
CA TYR A 31 -3.49 -8.07 5.22
C TYR A 31 -3.55 -9.55 5.62
N THR A 32 -4.64 -9.98 6.25
CA THR A 32 -4.91 -11.37 6.61
C THR A 32 -5.00 -12.31 5.40
N LYS A 33 -5.30 -11.78 4.21
CA LYS A 33 -5.34 -12.57 2.96
C LYS A 33 -3.99 -12.59 2.22
N LEU A 34 -2.98 -11.88 2.73
CA LEU A 34 -1.67 -11.76 2.10
C LEU A 34 -0.62 -12.57 2.89
N SER A 35 0.17 -13.33 2.15
CA SER A 35 1.31 -14.08 2.68
C SER A 35 2.63 -13.52 2.15
N VAL A 36 3.62 -13.40 3.03
CA VAL A 36 4.98 -12.96 2.72
C VAL A 36 5.91 -14.16 2.86
N GLY A 37 6.62 -14.51 1.79
CA GLY A 37 7.63 -15.56 1.78
C GLY A 37 9.05 -14.98 1.92
N VAL A 38 9.90 -15.64 2.71
CA VAL A 38 11.33 -15.32 2.84
C VAL A 38 12.14 -16.56 2.42
N PRO A 39 12.54 -16.66 1.13
CA PRO A 39 13.35 -17.78 0.65
C PRO A 39 14.81 -17.64 1.09
N LYS A 40 15.54 -18.75 1.01
CA LYS A 40 16.99 -18.77 1.19
C LYS A 40 17.69 -18.25 -0.07
N GLU A 41 18.72 -17.42 0.11
CA GLU A 41 19.57 -16.99 -0.99
C GLU A 41 20.46 -18.13 -1.49
N ILE A 42 20.55 -18.29 -2.80
CA ILE A 42 21.30 -19.38 -3.47
C ILE A 42 22.59 -18.92 -4.14
N TRP A 43 22.83 -17.60 -4.20
CA TRP A 43 24.01 -17.06 -4.87
C TRP A 43 25.28 -17.33 -4.06
N GLN A 44 26.41 -17.51 -4.76
CA GLN A 44 27.70 -17.79 -4.13
C GLN A 44 28.12 -16.62 -3.23
N ASP A 45 28.57 -16.93 -2.01
CA ASP A 45 28.99 -15.98 -0.98
C ASP A 45 27.93 -14.93 -0.55
N GLU A 46 26.67 -15.10 -0.96
CA GLU A 46 25.55 -14.29 -0.46
C GLU A 46 25.15 -14.76 0.94
N ARG A 47 25.10 -13.82 1.87
CA ARG A 47 24.86 -14.09 3.30
C ARG A 47 23.74 -13.26 3.88
N ARG A 48 23.12 -12.38 3.08
CA ARG A 48 21.99 -11.57 3.52
C ARG A 48 20.72 -12.42 3.57
N VAL A 49 19.73 -11.91 4.29
CA VAL A 49 18.36 -12.44 4.32
C VAL A 49 17.41 -11.29 4.03
N ALA A 50 16.34 -11.53 3.27
CA ALA A 50 15.43 -10.46 2.82
C ALA A 50 14.77 -9.70 3.98
N VAL A 51 14.50 -10.39 5.11
CA VAL A 51 13.82 -9.81 6.28
C VAL A 51 14.49 -10.28 7.56
N VAL A 52 14.81 -9.33 8.44
CA VAL A 52 15.36 -9.58 9.79
C VAL A 52 14.24 -9.91 10.79
N PRO A 53 14.45 -10.77 11.81
CA PRO A 53 13.41 -11.16 12.77
C PRO A 53 12.64 -9.99 13.44
N ALA A 54 13.31 -8.86 13.66
CA ALA A 54 12.69 -7.64 14.19
C ALA A 54 11.60 -7.05 13.26
N VAL A 55 11.73 -7.23 11.95
CA VAL A 55 10.74 -6.79 10.95
C VAL A 55 9.65 -7.85 10.79
N VAL A 56 9.98 -9.14 10.83
CA VAL A 56 9.00 -10.25 10.84
C VAL A 56 7.96 -10.04 11.94
N SER A 57 8.43 -9.73 13.16
CA SER A 57 7.56 -9.44 14.30
C SER A 57 6.57 -8.29 14.05
N LYS A 58 6.96 -7.29 13.25
CA LYS A 58 6.09 -6.16 12.88
C LYS A 58 5.08 -6.55 11.81
N LEU A 59 5.46 -7.41 10.87
CA LEU A 59 4.58 -7.90 9.81
C LEU A 59 3.48 -8.81 10.38
N VAL A 60 3.84 -9.73 11.28
CA VAL A 60 2.88 -10.58 11.98
C VAL A 60 1.88 -9.74 12.79
N LYS A 61 2.35 -8.71 13.52
CA LYS A 61 1.47 -7.77 14.25
C LYS A 61 0.51 -7.00 13.35
N LYS A 62 0.90 -6.71 12.11
CA LYS A 62 0.03 -6.09 11.11
C LYS A 62 -1.00 -7.06 10.51
N GLY A 63 -0.91 -8.35 10.82
CA GLY A 63 -1.84 -9.39 10.37
C GLY A 63 -1.42 -10.11 9.09
N PHE A 64 -0.15 -10.01 8.67
CA PHE A 64 0.37 -10.80 7.55
C PHE A 64 0.74 -12.21 7.99
N SER A 65 0.55 -13.20 7.11
CA SER A 65 1.15 -14.52 7.27
C SER A 65 2.59 -14.48 6.76
N VAL A 66 3.58 -14.82 7.58
CA VAL A 66 5.00 -14.82 7.15
C VAL A 66 5.52 -16.24 7.16
N ASN A 67 6.00 -16.70 6.00
CA ASN A 67 6.56 -18.03 5.80
C ASN A 67 8.06 -17.88 5.49
N ILE A 68 8.92 -18.55 6.24
CA ILE A 68 10.38 -18.46 6.12
C ILE A 68 10.90 -19.84 5.74
N GLU A 69 11.77 -19.90 4.74
CA GLU A 69 12.45 -21.14 4.38
C GLU A 69 13.47 -21.52 5.46
N GLU A 70 13.60 -22.82 5.72
CA GLU A 70 14.52 -23.32 6.73
C GLU A 70 15.95 -22.87 6.44
N ASN A 71 16.62 -22.33 7.46
CA ASN A 71 18.02 -21.89 7.39
C ASN A 71 18.26 -20.66 6.48
N ALA A 72 17.21 -19.92 6.09
CA ALA A 72 17.36 -18.70 5.28
C ALA A 72 18.20 -17.61 5.97
N GLY A 73 18.17 -17.53 7.31
CA GLY A 73 18.90 -16.52 8.10
C GLY A 73 20.23 -16.97 8.68
N VAL A 74 20.62 -18.25 8.55
CA VAL A 74 21.76 -18.82 9.29
C VAL A 74 23.08 -18.12 8.92
N LEU A 75 23.29 -17.86 7.63
CA LEU A 75 24.48 -17.15 7.13
C LEU A 75 24.50 -15.66 7.53
N ALA A 76 23.33 -15.10 7.86
CA ALA A 76 23.13 -13.74 8.32
C ALA A 76 23.23 -13.59 9.85
N ASN A 77 23.66 -14.63 10.58
CA ASN A 77 23.64 -14.74 12.05
C ASN A 77 22.24 -14.73 12.69
N PHE A 78 21.22 -15.15 11.94
CA PHE A 78 19.86 -15.33 12.45
C PHE A 78 19.46 -16.81 12.34
N PRO A 79 19.76 -17.63 13.36
CA PRO A 79 19.26 -19.00 13.41
C PRO A 79 17.73 -19.03 13.55
N ASN A 80 17.12 -20.18 13.26
CA ASN A 80 15.66 -20.39 13.29
C ASN A 80 15.06 -20.16 14.68
#